data_AF-A0A1V5ZIS9-F1
#
_entry.id   AF-A0A1V5ZIS9-F1
#
_cell.length_a   1.000
_cell.length_b   1.000
_cell.length_c   1.000
_cell.angle_alpha   90.00
_cell.angle_beta   90.00
_cell.angle_gamma   90.00
#
_symmetry.space_group_name_H-M   'P 1'
#
loop_
_entity.id
_entity.type
_entity.pdbx_description
1 polymer ?
#
loop_
_entity_poly.entity_id
_entity_poly.type
_entity_poly.pdbx_seq_one_letter_code
_entity_poly.pdbx_strand_id
1 'polypeptide(L)'
;MMSKTKKELFLELAKPDENGVSRWVSKTEFVGEYSKLMFTNGWDWGRGSSPLASEYILDVDRTITSGNGIDRIRTNGFNTSFNFKQNIRSDIKNYYSNEKCVMLGIQGISENTKIEIDHKAGSKNSERVSNIETQNYDDFQPLTKAANDAKRQICKRCQETDFRFDAKDLKGNPISYYKGNEKFSESGCEGCYQYDPVKYRETILEMAKRGKI
;
A
#
# COMPACT_ATOMS: atom_id res chain seq x y z
N MET A 1 -16.00 -14.30 -26.20
CA MET A 1 -16.28 -12.97 -25.59
C MET A 1 -15.66 -12.95 -24.20
N MET A 2 -14.92 -11.90 -23.83
CA MET A 2 -14.48 -11.71 -22.45
C MET A 2 -15.70 -11.47 -21.55
N SER A 3 -15.77 -12.14 -20.40
CA SER A 3 -16.80 -11.87 -19.39
C SER A 3 -16.59 -10.46 -18.84
N LYS A 4 -17.66 -9.65 -18.76
CA LYS A 4 -17.63 -8.38 -18.03
C LYS A 4 -17.15 -8.60 -16.59
N THR A 5 -16.37 -7.65 -16.09
CA THR A 5 -15.94 -7.54 -14.70
C THR A 5 -17.12 -7.13 -13.81
N LYS A 6 -17.02 -7.36 -12.49
CA LYS A 6 -18.05 -6.91 -11.53
C LYS A 6 -18.22 -5.39 -11.54
N LYS A 7 -17.13 -4.63 -11.76
CA LYS A 7 -17.18 -3.17 -11.92
C LYS A 7 -18.07 -2.78 -13.11
N GLU A 8 -17.81 -3.34 -14.28
CA GLU A 8 -18.57 -3.03 -15.50
C GLU A 8 -20.05 -3.40 -15.35
N LEU A 9 -20.35 -4.59 -14.81
CA LEU A 9 -21.73 -5.02 -14.54
C LEU A 9 -22.45 -4.07 -13.57
N PHE A 10 -21.79 -3.62 -12.51
CA PHE A 10 -22.40 -2.69 -11.57
C PHE A 10 -22.66 -1.32 -12.22
N LEU A 11 -21.71 -0.78 -12.98
CA LEU A 11 -21.88 0.53 -13.63
C LEU A 11 -22.99 0.51 -14.69
N GLU A 12 -23.15 -0.60 -15.40
CA GLU A 12 -24.25 -0.82 -16.34
C GLU A 12 -25.62 -0.79 -15.65
N LEU A 13 -25.72 -1.39 -14.47
CA LEU A 13 -26.94 -1.43 -13.69
C LEU A 13 -27.24 -0.09 -12.99
N ALA A 14 -26.19 0.54 -12.44
CA ALA A 14 -26.26 1.76 -11.64
C ALA A 14 -26.44 3.02 -12.49
N LYS A 15 -25.88 3.05 -13.70
CA LYS A 15 -25.96 4.18 -14.66
C LYS A 15 -25.60 5.53 -14.01
N PRO A 16 -24.35 5.71 -13.56
CA PRO A 16 -23.91 6.99 -13.02
C PRO A 16 -24.04 8.11 -14.06
N ASP A 17 -24.33 9.32 -13.58
CA ASP A 17 -24.38 10.54 -14.38
C ASP A 17 -22.99 11.12 -14.68
N GLU A 18 -22.96 12.29 -15.30
CA GLU A 18 -21.73 13.02 -15.64
C GLU A 18 -20.89 13.42 -14.41
N ASN A 19 -21.49 13.46 -13.23
CA ASN A 19 -20.81 13.74 -11.97
C ASN A 19 -20.34 12.45 -11.28
N GLY A 20 -20.63 11.28 -11.85
CA GLY A 20 -20.32 9.98 -11.27
C GLY A 20 -21.30 9.55 -10.17
N VAL A 21 -22.49 10.16 -10.10
CA VAL A 21 -23.53 9.82 -9.11
C VAL A 21 -24.54 8.88 -9.76
N SER A 22 -24.83 7.75 -9.12
CA SER A 22 -25.79 6.77 -9.61
C SER A 22 -27.07 6.74 -8.78
N ARG A 23 -28.11 6.08 -9.32
CA ARG A 23 -29.23 5.64 -8.49
C ARG A 23 -28.77 4.62 -7.45
N TRP A 24 -29.59 4.42 -6.42
CA TRP A 24 -29.47 3.25 -5.56
C TRP A 24 -29.81 1.98 -6.33
N VAL A 25 -28.92 0.99 -6.23
CA VAL A 25 -29.11 -0.35 -6.77
C VAL A 25 -29.26 -1.32 -5.61
N SER A 26 -30.40 -2.01 -5.57
CA SER A 26 -30.70 -3.00 -4.54
C SER A 26 -30.02 -4.34 -4.82
N LYS A 27 -29.63 -5.04 -3.75
CA LYS A 27 -29.14 -6.42 -3.84
C LYS A 27 -30.13 -7.36 -4.53
N THR A 28 -31.42 -7.05 -4.47
CA THR A 28 -32.49 -7.81 -5.16
C THR A 28 -32.44 -7.66 -6.67
N GLU A 29 -31.73 -6.66 -7.20
CA GLU A 29 -31.50 -6.48 -8.64
C GLU A 29 -30.34 -7.32 -9.16
N PHE A 30 -29.54 -7.94 -8.28
CA PHE A 30 -28.42 -8.81 -8.65
C PHE A 30 -28.92 -10.21 -9.05
N VAL A 31 -29.66 -10.25 -10.15
CA VAL A 31 -30.27 -11.45 -10.73
C VAL A 31 -29.75 -11.68 -12.15
N GLY A 32 -29.93 -12.87 -12.70
CA GLY A 32 -29.50 -13.20 -14.06
C GLY A 32 -28.01 -12.96 -14.26
N GLU A 33 -27.64 -12.16 -15.27
CA GLU A 33 -26.25 -11.80 -15.56
C GLU A 33 -25.56 -11.02 -14.43
N TYR A 34 -26.34 -10.27 -13.64
CA TYR A 34 -25.86 -9.48 -12.49
C TYR A 34 -25.72 -10.30 -11.21
N SER A 35 -26.09 -11.59 -11.19
CA SER A 35 -25.95 -12.47 -10.02
C SER A 35 -24.50 -12.55 -9.51
N LYS A 36 -23.51 -12.31 -10.36
CA LYS A 36 -22.08 -12.21 -10.00
C LYS A 36 -21.77 -11.05 -9.03
N LEU A 37 -22.66 -10.07 -8.93
CA LEU A 37 -22.53 -8.93 -8.00
C LEU A 37 -22.94 -9.28 -6.57
N MET A 38 -23.64 -10.41 -6.36
CA MET A 38 -24.07 -10.86 -5.05
C MET A 38 -22.91 -10.96 -4.08
N PHE A 39 -23.16 -10.51 -2.85
CA PHE A 39 -22.20 -10.56 -1.76
C PHE A 39 -22.11 -11.99 -1.25
N THR A 40 -21.06 -12.71 -1.66
CA THR A 40 -20.75 -14.03 -1.10
C THR A 40 -19.98 -13.83 0.22
N ASN A 41 -18.67 -14.05 0.23
CA ASN A 41 -17.79 -13.81 1.38
C ASN A 41 -17.41 -12.31 1.47
N GLY A 42 -18.43 -11.48 1.64
CA GLY A 42 -18.33 -10.03 1.68
C GLY A 42 -18.36 -9.37 0.30
N TRP A 43 -18.08 -8.06 0.29
CA TRP A 43 -18.16 -7.21 -0.89
C TRP A 43 -16.78 -6.97 -1.51
N ASP A 44 -16.22 -7.99 -2.16
CA ASP A 44 -14.87 -7.97 -2.75
C ASP A 44 -14.65 -6.85 -3.76
N TRP A 45 -15.68 -6.54 -4.56
CA TRP A 45 -15.61 -5.54 -5.63
C TRP A 45 -15.89 -4.09 -5.19
N GLY A 46 -16.21 -3.83 -3.92
CA GLY A 46 -16.38 -2.48 -3.38
C GLY A 46 -15.56 -2.18 -2.12
N ARG A 47 -14.56 -3.01 -1.81
CA ARG A 47 -13.56 -2.65 -0.78
C ARG A 47 -12.73 -1.46 -1.27
N GLY A 48 -12.14 -0.68 -0.36
CA GLY A 48 -11.40 0.55 -0.70
C GLY A 48 -10.28 0.39 -1.74
N SER A 49 -9.72 -0.81 -1.92
CA SER A 49 -8.71 -1.11 -2.95
C SER A 49 -9.28 -1.71 -4.24
N SER A 50 -10.60 -1.78 -4.40
CA SER A 50 -11.23 -2.36 -5.58
C SER A 50 -11.19 -1.40 -6.77
N PRO A 51 -11.23 -1.91 -8.03
CA PRO A 51 -11.28 -1.06 -9.22
C PRO A 51 -12.48 -0.10 -9.26
N LEU A 52 -13.59 -0.43 -8.57
CA LEU A 52 -14.74 0.46 -8.49
C LEU A 52 -14.49 1.58 -7.47
N ALA A 53 -14.01 1.24 -6.27
CA ALA A 53 -13.75 2.22 -5.21
C ALA A 53 -12.56 3.15 -5.53
N SER A 54 -11.64 2.73 -6.41
CA SER A 54 -10.57 3.60 -6.90
C SER A 54 -11.04 4.72 -7.83
N GLU A 55 -12.22 4.58 -8.43
CA GLU A 55 -12.77 5.55 -9.39
C GLU A 55 -14.02 6.27 -8.87
N TYR A 56 -14.78 5.66 -7.96
CA TYR A 56 -16.02 6.21 -7.43
C TYR A 56 -16.04 6.19 -5.91
N ILE A 57 -16.63 7.22 -5.32
CA ILE A 57 -17.05 7.20 -3.92
C ILE A 57 -18.28 6.30 -3.83
N LEU A 58 -18.29 5.35 -2.88
CA LEU A 58 -19.38 4.37 -2.75
C LEU A 58 -20.14 4.59 -1.45
N ASP A 59 -21.45 4.79 -1.58
CA ASP A 59 -22.36 4.76 -0.44
C ASP A 59 -23.01 3.38 -0.33
N VAL A 60 -23.16 2.91 0.91
CA VAL A 60 -23.87 1.68 1.23
C VAL A 60 -25.03 1.97 2.16
N ASP A 61 -26.19 1.41 1.83
CA ASP A 61 -27.36 1.40 2.71
C ASP A 61 -27.50 0.02 3.34
N ARG A 62 -27.67 -0.02 4.66
CA ARG A 62 -27.85 -1.23 5.49
C ARG A 62 -29.09 -1.16 6.36
N THR A 63 -29.99 -0.23 6.06
CA THR A 63 -31.11 0.14 6.95
C THR A 63 -32.42 -0.55 6.58
N ILE A 64 -32.47 -1.31 5.48
CA ILE A 64 -33.71 -1.93 4.97
C ILE A 64 -33.94 -3.31 5.58
N THR A 65 -32.91 -4.15 5.66
CA THR A 65 -33.02 -5.48 6.27
C THR A 65 -32.38 -5.50 7.65
N SER A 66 -32.89 -6.35 8.54
CA SER A 66 -32.31 -6.52 9.87
C SER A 66 -30.90 -7.11 9.78
N GLY A 67 -29.96 -6.53 10.54
CA GLY A 67 -28.55 -6.95 10.58
C GLY A 67 -27.60 -5.94 9.91
N ASN A 68 -26.37 -6.38 9.62
CA ASN A 68 -25.29 -5.55 9.06
C ASN A 68 -25.08 -5.78 7.55
N GLY A 69 -26.02 -6.44 6.89
CA GLY A 69 -25.94 -6.72 5.45
C GLY A 69 -26.05 -5.44 4.63
N ILE A 70 -25.38 -5.40 3.48
CA ILE A 70 -25.58 -4.33 2.49
C ILE A 70 -26.91 -4.59 1.77
N ASP A 71 -27.80 -3.61 1.77
CA ASP A 71 -29.09 -3.66 1.08
C ASP A 71 -29.01 -3.03 -0.29
N ARG A 72 -28.40 -1.83 -0.36
CA ARG A 72 -28.27 -1.07 -1.61
C ARG A 72 -26.91 -0.40 -1.68
N ILE A 73 -26.46 -0.16 -2.91
CA ILE A 73 -25.21 0.53 -3.22
C ILE A 73 -25.49 1.61 -4.25
N ARG A 74 -24.79 2.74 -4.18
CA ARG A 74 -24.68 3.71 -5.27
C ARG A 74 -23.26 4.25 -5.39
N THR A 75 -22.90 4.76 -6.57
CA THR A 75 -21.79 5.69 -6.69
C THR A 75 -22.26 7.09 -6.28
N ASN A 76 -21.40 7.85 -5.62
CA ASN A 76 -21.69 9.19 -5.08
C ASN A 76 -20.59 10.17 -5.48
N GLY A 77 -20.26 10.18 -6.77
CA GLY A 77 -19.21 11.01 -7.34
C GLY A 77 -17.92 10.25 -7.62
N PHE A 78 -17.01 10.91 -8.34
CA PHE A 78 -15.69 10.37 -8.64
C PHE A 78 -14.77 10.41 -7.42
N ASN A 79 -14.01 9.34 -7.23
CA ASN A 79 -12.93 9.32 -6.27
C ASN A 79 -11.71 10.06 -6.85
N THR A 80 -11.48 11.29 -6.39
CA THR A 80 -10.31 12.10 -6.77
C THR A 80 -9.12 11.91 -5.83
N SER A 81 -9.26 11.09 -4.78
CA SER A 81 -8.16 10.83 -3.86
C SER A 81 -7.06 10.02 -4.53
N PHE A 82 -5.81 10.45 -4.33
CA PHE A 82 -4.67 9.74 -4.86
C PHE A 82 -4.57 8.33 -4.23
N ASN A 83 -4.70 7.31 -5.09
CA ASN A 83 -4.55 5.91 -4.71
C ASN A 83 -3.19 5.38 -5.17
N PHE A 84 -2.28 5.19 -4.22
CA PHE A 84 -0.95 4.67 -4.52
C PHE A 84 -1.03 3.23 -5.05
N LYS A 85 -0.54 3.04 -6.28
CA LYS A 85 -0.44 1.74 -6.94
C LYS A 85 0.80 1.01 -6.43
N GLN A 86 0.60 -0.17 -5.85
CA GLN A 86 1.65 -1.00 -5.26
C GLN A 86 2.51 -1.77 -6.30
N ASN A 87 2.17 -1.65 -7.58
CA ASN A 87 2.78 -2.47 -8.63
C ASN A 87 4.23 -2.04 -8.84
N ILE A 88 5.14 -3.00 -8.77
CA ILE A 88 6.57 -2.79 -9.04
C ILE A 88 6.88 -3.33 -10.44
N ARG A 89 7.66 -2.56 -11.21
CA ARG A 89 8.14 -2.94 -12.55
C ARG A 89 8.89 -4.27 -12.52
N SER A 90 8.70 -5.09 -13.54
CA SER A 90 9.16 -6.49 -13.56
C SER A 90 10.69 -6.63 -13.54
N ASP A 91 11.41 -5.76 -14.24
CA ASP A 91 12.88 -5.70 -14.22
C ASP A 91 13.44 -5.43 -12.82
N ILE A 92 12.84 -4.50 -12.08
CA ILE A 92 13.20 -4.20 -10.69
C ILE A 92 12.97 -5.41 -9.78
N LYS A 93 11.82 -6.10 -9.95
CA LYS A 93 11.55 -7.34 -9.22
C LYS A 93 12.61 -8.41 -9.50
N ASN A 94 12.96 -8.60 -10.77
CA ASN A 94 13.94 -9.59 -11.20
C ASN A 94 15.36 -9.27 -10.73
N TYR A 95 15.72 -7.99 -10.68
CA TYR A 95 17.00 -7.54 -10.14
C TYR A 95 17.12 -7.88 -8.66
N TYR A 96 16.12 -7.50 -7.85
CA TYR A 96 16.17 -7.71 -6.41
C TYR A 96 15.82 -9.12 -5.94
N SER A 97 15.20 -9.97 -6.77
CA SER A 97 14.78 -11.31 -6.36
C SER A 97 15.95 -12.22 -5.95
N ASN A 98 17.15 -11.93 -6.46
CA ASN A 98 18.37 -12.67 -6.15
C ASN A 98 19.25 -11.99 -5.10
N GLU A 99 18.84 -10.82 -4.60
CA GLU A 99 19.57 -10.08 -3.59
C GLU A 99 19.24 -10.55 -2.18
N LYS A 100 20.19 -10.36 -1.27
CA LYS A 100 19.98 -10.65 0.16
C LYS A 100 19.14 -9.55 0.80
N CYS A 101 18.33 -9.93 1.78
CA CYS A 101 17.58 -8.97 2.59
C CYS A 101 18.52 -7.92 3.20
N VAL A 102 18.29 -6.63 2.92
CA VAL A 102 19.17 -5.54 3.39
C VAL A 102 19.16 -5.36 4.91
N MET A 103 18.16 -5.90 5.60
CA MET A 103 18.08 -5.89 7.06
C MET A 103 18.76 -7.10 7.71
N LEU A 104 18.65 -8.29 7.10
CA LEU A 104 19.02 -9.56 7.73
C LEU A 104 20.20 -10.27 7.07
N GLY A 105 20.63 -9.86 5.87
CA GLY A 105 21.76 -10.45 5.15
C GLY A 105 21.52 -11.88 4.63
N ILE A 106 20.27 -12.31 4.54
CA ILE A 106 19.89 -13.66 4.10
C ILE A 106 18.97 -13.63 2.88
N GLN A 107 19.02 -14.70 2.08
CA GLN A 107 18.07 -15.04 1.03
C GLN A 107 17.68 -16.50 1.29
N GLY A 108 16.46 -16.72 1.80
CA GLY A 108 16.01 -18.06 2.14
C GLY A 108 14.87 -18.54 1.25
N ILE A 109 14.54 -19.81 1.39
CA ILE A 109 13.47 -20.47 0.63
C ILE A 109 12.22 -20.73 1.48
N SER A 110 12.28 -20.47 2.79
CA SER A 110 11.13 -20.64 3.68
C SER A 110 10.14 -19.48 3.53
N GLU A 111 8.90 -19.68 3.96
CA GLU A 111 7.86 -18.64 3.92
C GLU A 111 8.32 -17.30 4.53
N ASN A 112 9.07 -17.36 5.63
CA ASN A 112 9.51 -16.16 6.36
C ASN A 112 10.82 -15.58 5.86
N THR A 113 11.59 -16.33 5.07
CA THR A 113 12.93 -15.95 4.61
C THR A 113 13.03 -15.75 3.10
N LYS A 114 11.96 -16.04 2.35
CA LYS A 114 11.83 -15.64 0.94
C LYS A 114 11.89 -14.13 0.80
N ILE A 115 12.46 -13.67 -0.32
CA ILE A 115 12.61 -12.26 -0.63
C ILE A 115 11.30 -11.70 -1.19
N GLU A 116 10.90 -10.56 -0.64
CA GLU A 116 9.87 -9.67 -1.14
C GLU A 116 10.52 -8.33 -1.48
N ILE A 117 10.13 -7.75 -2.61
CA ILE A 117 10.58 -6.41 -3.00
C ILE A 117 9.60 -5.41 -2.39
N ASP A 118 10.09 -4.57 -1.50
CA ASP A 118 9.28 -3.55 -0.82
C ASP A 118 9.73 -2.13 -1.19
N HIS A 119 8.81 -1.18 -1.05
CA HIS A 119 9.10 0.24 -1.26
C HIS A 119 9.89 0.80 -0.08
N LYS A 120 10.96 1.55 -0.34
CA LYS A 120 11.71 2.24 0.72
C LYS A 120 10.81 3.19 1.51
N ALA A 121 10.05 4.04 0.81
CA ALA A 121 9.07 4.92 1.43
C ALA A 121 7.82 4.15 1.90
N GLY A 122 7.71 3.93 3.22
CA GLY A 122 6.53 3.30 3.83
C GLY A 122 5.24 4.14 3.73
N SER A 123 5.38 5.45 3.55
CA SER A 123 4.27 6.41 3.43
C SER A 123 3.40 6.19 2.19
N LYS A 124 3.97 5.64 1.11
CA LYS A 124 3.27 5.32 -0.15
C LYS A 124 2.45 6.52 -0.67
N ASN A 125 3.06 7.70 -0.68
CA ASN A 125 2.45 8.95 -1.11
C ASN A 125 3.10 9.55 -2.38
N SER A 126 4.15 8.89 -2.91
CA SER A 126 4.85 9.40 -4.09
C SER A 126 4.13 8.98 -5.37
N GLU A 127 3.58 9.95 -6.09
CA GLU A 127 2.96 9.74 -7.40
C GLU A 127 3.96 9.17 -8.41
N ARG A 128 5.21 9.67 -8.41
CA ARG A 128 6.28 9.14 -9.25
C ARG A 128 6.55 7.66 -8.99
N VAL A 129 6.62 7.23 -7.73
CA VAL A 129 6.88 5.81 -7.43
C VAL A 129 5.64 4.95 -7.73
N SER A 130 4.44 5.53 -7.59
CA SER A 130 3.19 4.88 -7.97
C SER A 130 3.03 4.70 -9.49
N ASN A 131 3.76 5.45 -10.31
CA ASN A 131 3.77 5.28 -11.76
C ASN A 131 4.90 4.34 -12.18
N ILE A 132 4.53 3.21 -12.79
CA ILE A 132 5.44 2.14 -13.22
C ILE A 132 6.54 2.63 -14.18
N GLU A 133 6.25 3.64 -15.00
CA GLU A 133 7.18 4.17 -16.00
C GLU A 133 8.29 5.00 -15.36
N THR A 134 8.03 5.60 -14.20
CA THR A 134 8.95 6.50 -13.50
C THR A 134 9.63 5.86 -12.28
N GLN A 135 9.43 4.57 -12.08
CA GLN A 135 10.09 3.77 -11.05
C GLN A 135 11.58 3.59 -11.34
N ASN A 136 12.39 3.72 -10.29
CA ASN A 136 13.83 3.49 -10.30
C ASN A 136 14.21 2.42 -9.27
N TYR A 137 15.36 1.78 -9.43
CA TYR A 137 15.86 0.76 -8.50
C TYR A 137 15.91 1.26 -7.04
N ASP A 138 16.40 2.48 -6.84
CA ASP A 138 16.55 3.09 -5.52
C ASP A 138 15.24 3.34 -4.76
N ASP A 139 14.09 3.20 -5.40
CA ASP A 139 12.78 3.30 -4.75
C ASP A 139 12.45 2.05 -3.92
N PHE A 140 13.19 0.96 -4.13
CA PHE A 140 12.89 -0.36 -3.63
C PHE A 140 14.05 -0.98 -2.85
N GLN A 141 13.72 -1.99 -2.06
CA GLN A 141 14.70 -2.77 -1.32
C GLN A 141 14.25 -4.24 -1.20
N PRO A 142 15.19 -5.20 -1.24
CA PRO A 142 14.90 -6.59 -0.97
C PRO A 142 14.80 -6.82 0.53
N LEU A 143 13.67 -7.33 0.99
CA LEU A 143 13.44 -7.71 2.38
C LEU A 143 12.99 -9.16 2.43
N THR A 144 13.34 -9.89 3.49
CA THR A 144 12.61 -11.14 3.74
C THR A 144 11.17 -10.82 4.10
N LYS A 145 10.24 -11.75 3.87
CA LYS A 145 8.85 -11.58 4.33
C LYS A 145 8.77 -11.16 5.80
N ALA A 146 9.54 -11.80 6.69
CA ALA A 146 9.56 -11.43 8.11
C ALA A 146 10.06 -9.99 8.36
N ALA A 147 11.10 -9.54 7.65
CA ALA A 147 11.60 -8.17 7.76
C ALA A 147 10.61 -7.15 7.19
N ASN A 148 9.95 -7.49 6.07
CA ASN A 148 8.90 -6.67 5.46
C ASN A 148 7.70 -6.50 6.39
N ASP A 149 7.24 -7.59 7.01
CA ASP A 149 6.15 -7.56 7.99
C ASP A 149 6.50 -6.69 9.20
N ALA A 150 7.73 -6.81 9.72
CA ALA A 150 8.22 -5.96 10.82
C ALA A 150 8.25 -4.48 10.42
N LYS A 151 8.85 -4.16 9.25
CA LYS A 151 8.88 -2.79 8.69
C LYS A 151 7.46 -2.23 8.57
N ARG A 152 6.51 -3.01 8.09
CA ARG A 152 5.11 -2.58 7.94
C ARG A 152 4.49 -2.17 9.27
N GLN A 153 4.68 -2.94 10.35
CA GLN A 153 4.14 -2.57 11.66
C GLN A 153 4.81 -1.32 12.22
N ILE A 154 6.12 -1.20 12.05
CA ILE A 154 6.89 -0.03 12.47
C ILE A 154 6.41 1.24 11.74
N CYS A 155 6.25 1.17 10.41
CA CYS A 155 5.81 2.31 9.62
C CYS A 155 4.37 2.74 9.92
N LYS A 156 3.47 1.80 10.23
CA LYS A 156 2.10 2.12 10.69
C LYS A 156 2.13 2.96 11.96
N ARG A 157 2.91 2.53 12.96
CA ARG A 157 3.07 3.28 14.20
C ARG A 157 3.60 4.69 13.94
N CYS A 158 4.55 4.86 13.01
CA CYS A 158 5.06 6.18 12.65
C CYS A 158 3.96 7.12 12.13
N GLN A 159 3.04 6.59 11.31
CA GLN A 159 1.90 7.35 10.76
C GLN A 159 0.85 7.65 11.84
N GLU A 160 0.62 6.73 12.77
CA GLU A 160 -0.35 6.89 13.86
C GLU A 160 0.12 7.85 14.94
N THR A 161 1.41 7.85 15.27
CA THR A 161 1.96 8.64 16.39
C THR A 161 2.69 9.91 15.96
N ASP A 162 2.93 10.10 14.66
CA ASP A 162 3.76 11.19 14.12
C ASP A 162 5.24 11.14 14.58
N PHE A 163 5.71 9.98 15.05
CA PHE A 163 7.09 9.78 15.51
C PHE A 163 7.77 8.67 14.72
N ARG A 164 8.93 8.97 14.15
CA ARG A 164 9.73 8.03 13.35
C ARG A 164 10.41 7.00 14.23
N PHE A 165 10.53 5.78 13.72
CA PHE A 165 11.30 4.71 14.36
C PHE A 165 12.73 5.15 14.70
N ASP A 166 13.09 5.08 15.97
CA ASP A 166 14.45 5.39 16.42
C ASP A 166 15.37 4.21 16.12
N ALA A 167 16.35 4.40 15.23
CA ALA A 167 17.30 3.35 14.90
C ALA A 167 18.14 2.89 16.12
N LYS A 168 18.24 3.69 17.19
CA LYS A 168 18.90 3.30 18.44
C LYS A 168 18.17 2.20 19.22
N ASP A 169 16.90 1.93 18.90
CA ASP A 169 16.17 0.76 19.42
C ASP A 169 16.86 -0.55 18.99
N LEU A 170 17.58 -0.54 17.87
CA LEU A 170 18.51 -1.59 17.51
C LEU A 170 19.85 -1.34 18.21
N LYS A 171 20.14 -2.13 19.24
CA LYS A 171 21.38 -2.01 20.03
C LYS A 171 22.61 -1.98 19.12
N GLY A 172 23.50 -1.01 19.38
CA GLY A 172 24.73 -0.80 18.61
C GLY A 172 24.63 0.29 17.55
N ASN A 173 23.43 0.76 17.21
CA ASN A 173 23.26 1.92 16.34
C ASN A 173 23.58 3.24 17.11
N PRO A 174 24.49 4.09 16.60
CA PRO A 174 24.94 5.29 17.30
C PRO A 174 24.02 6.51 17.12
N ILE A 175 23.19 6.52 16.08
CA ILE A 175 22.31 7.65 15.73
C ILE A 175 20.88 7.16 15.53
N SER A 176 19.90 8.05 15.59
CA SER A 176 18.49 7.70 15.37
C SER A 176 18.12 7.78 13.89
N TYR A 177 18.62 8.81 13.22
CA TYR A 177 18.34 9.11 11.81
C TYR A 177 19.60 9.70 11.16
N TYR A 178 19.85 9.41 9.88
CA TYR A 178 20.92 10.08 9.12
C TYR A 178 20.46 11.37 8.44
N LYS A 179 19.14 11.62 8.39
CA LYS A 179 18.51 12.83 7.86
C LYS A 179 17.17 13.09 8.55
N GLY A 180 16.83 14.37 8.72
CA GLY A 180 15.59 14.80 9.36
C GLY A 180 15.63 14.66 10.89
N ASN A 181 14.48 14.88 11.50
CA ASN A 181 14.23 14.81 12.94
C ASN A 181 13.28 13.65 13.28
N GLU A 182 12.82 13.58 14.54
CA GLU A 182 11.93 12.54 15.04
C GLU A 182 10.49 12.63 14.50
N LYS A 183 10.06 13.79 14.02
CA LYS A 183 8.69 14.04 13.56
C LYS A 183 8.48 13.52 12.15
N PHE A 184 7.49 12.64 11.99
CA PHE A 184 7.19 12.01 10.71
C PHE A 184 6.58 12.99 9.70
N SER A 185 5.66 13.84 10.15
CA SER A 185 5.02 14.89 9.36
C SER A 185 6.01 15.90 8.77
N GLU A 186 7.10 16.17 9.48
CA GLU A 186 8.15 17.11 9.05
C GLU A 186 9.20 16.44 8.16
N SER A 187 9.68 15.26 8.53
CA SER A 187 10.85 14.63 7.89
C SER A 187 10.52 13.52 6.90
N GLY A 188 9.29 13.00 6.92
CA GLY A 188 8.90 11.83 6.14
C GLY A 188 9.73 10.58 6.48
N CYS A 189 9.98 9.74 5.48
CA CYS A 189 10.73 8.49 5.66
C CYS A 189 12.26 8.66 5.53
N GLU A 190 12.73 9.56 4.66
CA GLU A 190 14.14 9.68 4.29
C GLU A 190 15.03 9.98 5.52
N GLY A 191 16.09 9.21 5.74
CA GLY A 191 16.92 9.31 6.95
C GLY A 191 16.67 8.19 7.98
N CYS A 192 15.58 7.44 7.85
CA CYS A 192 15.23 6.37 8.77
C CYS A 192 15.93 5.06 8.38
N TYR A 193 16.33 4.25 9.35
CA TYR A 193 16.88 2.90 9.09
C TYR A 193 15.92 2.05 8.26
N GLN A 194 14.61 2.09 8.53
CA GLN A 194 13.61 1.31 7.80
C GLN A 194 13.44 1.77 6.34
N TYR A 195 13.76 3.03 6.05
CA TYR A 195 13.68 3.58 4.69
C TYR A 195 14.81 3.03 3.84
N ASP A 196 16.05 3.11 4.34
CA ASP A 196 17.22 2.59 3.63
C ASP A 196 18.29 2.10 4.62
N PRO A 197 18.27 0.80 4.98
CA PRO A 197 19.25 0.21 5.88
C PRO A 197 20.69 0.27 5.34
N VAL A 198 20.87 0.29 4.02
CA VAL A 198 22.19 0.36 3.39
C VAL A 198 22.75 1.76 3.56
N LYS A 199 22.00 2.78 3.13
CA LYS A 199 22.42 4.18 3.23
C LYS A 199 22.66 4.61 4.68
N TYR A 200 21.84 4.11 5.60
CA TYR A 200 22.01 4.34 7.03
C TYR A 200 23.38 3.85 7.52
N ARG A 201 23.77 2.61 7.18
CA ARG A 201 25.07 2.04 7.58
C ARG A 201 26.25 2.75 6.92
N GLU A 202 26.15 3.08 5.62
CA GLU A 202 27.17 3.87 4.92
C GLU A 202 27.41 5.22 5.59
N THR A 203 26.32 5.89 5.99
CA THR A 203 26.41 7.21 6.64
C THR A 203 27.07 7.11 8.02
N ILE A 204 26.78 6.06 8.79
CA ILE A 204 27.49 5.78 10.05
C ILE A 204 28.99 5.63 9.81
N LEU A 205 29.39 4.83 8.82
CA LEU A 205 30.80 4.62 8.51
C LEU A 205 31.49 5.93 8.10
N GLU A 206 30.81 6.78 7.34
CA GLU A 206 31.30 8.11 6.96
C GLU A 206 31.43 9.06 8.16
N MET A 207 30.46 9.03 9.09
CA MET A 207 30.49 9.82 10.32
C MET A 207 31.63 9.37 11.25
N ALA A 208 31.83 8.07 11.41
CA ALA A 208 32.91 7.51 12.20
C ALA A 208 34.29 7.87 11.62
N LYS A 209 34.47 7.76 10.29
CA LYS A 209 35.70 8.21 9.60
C LYS A 209 36.03 9.68 9.83
N ARG A 210 35.01 10.51 10.09
CA ARG A 210 35.15 11.95 10.37
C ARG A 210 35.20 12.28 11.87
N GLY A 211 35.20 11.28 12.75
CA GLY A 211 35.19 11.47 14.21
C GLY A 211 33.94 12.17 14.75
N LYS A 212 32.80 12.02 14.05
CA LYS A 212 31.51 12.61 14.49
C LYS A 212 30.73 11.71 15.45
N ILE A 213 31.11 10.44 15.51
CA ILE A 213 30.60 9.39 16.40
C ILE A 213 31.74 8.42 16.71
#